data_AF-A0A6I3DE07-F1
#
_entry.id   AF-A0A6I3DE07-F1
#
_cell.length_a   1.000
_cell.length_b   1.000
_cell.length_c   1.000
_cell.angle_alpha   90.00
_cell.angle_beta   90.00
_cell.angle_gamma   90.00
#
_symmetry.space_group_name_H-M   'P 1'
#
loop_
_entity.id
_entity.type
_entity.pdbx_description
1 polymer ?
#
loop_
_entity_poly.entity_id
_entity_poly.type
_entity_poly.pdbx_seq_one_letter_code
_entity_poly.pdbx_strand_id
1 'polypeptide(L)'
;MVMALPVMPILGMPASGGGQRLLVAVISSSVIWWFIGQTVAARVSKRPVVGWREWAREFVFLGLGLWIGAAGALIIGAVALGAF
;
A
#
# COMPACT_ATOMS: atom_id res chain seq x y z
N MET A 1 -16.32 6.74 2.02
CA MET A 1 -15.73 5.39 2.15
C MET A 1 -14.22 5.50 1.95
N VAL A 2 -13.42 5.28 3.00
CA VAL A 2 -11.96 5.28 2.91
C VAL A 2 -11.54 3.89 2.42
N MET A 3 -11.10 3.77 1.17
CA MET A 3 -10.74 2.49 0.55
C MET A 3 -9.22 2.26 0.60
N ALA A 4 -8.80 1.11 1.14
CA ALA A 4 -7.40 0.67 1.15
C ALA A 4 -7.00 0.09 -0.21
N LEU A 5 -6.64 0.97 -1.15
CA LEU A 5 -6.25 0.65 -2.54
C LEU A 5 -5.22 -0.49 -2.71
N PRO A 6 -4.16 -0.62 -1.89
CA PRO A 6 -3.12 -1.60 -2.15
C PRO A 6 -3.53 -3.07 -1.99
N VAL A 7 -4.55 -3.36 -1.17
CA VAL A 7 -4.95 -4.74 -0.84
C VAL A 7 -6.14 -5.20 -1.68
N MET A 8 -6.85 -4.28 -2.33
CA MET A 8 -8.00 -4.60 -3.17
C MET A 8 -7.69 -5.65 -4.26
N PRO A 9 -6.52 -5.64 -4.94
CA PRO A 9 -6.19 -6.67 -5.92
C PRO A 9 -6.07 -8.08 -5.32
N ILE A 10 -5.55 -8.19 -4.09
CA ILE A 10 -5.32 -9.49 -3.42
C ILE A 10 -6.64 -10.15 -3.03
N LEU A 11 -7.63 -9.35 -2.63
CA LEU A 11 -8.91 -9.87 -2.15
C LEU A 11 -9.90 -10.20 -3.26
N GLY A 12 -9.54 -9.94 -4.51
CA GLY A 12 -10.37 -10.23 -5.67
C GLY A 12 -11.63 -9.36 -5.68
N MET A 13 -11.59 -8.31 -6.51
CA MET A 13 -12.80 -7.68 -7.09
C MET A 13 -13.57 -6.68 -6.17
N PRO A 14 -14.60 -5.96 -6.68
CA PRO A 14 -15.06 -4.65 -6.18
C PRO A 14 -15.55 -4.72 -4.74
N ALA A 15 -15.60 -3.56 -4.07
CA ALA A 15 -15.97 -3.38 -2.66
C ALA A 15 -17.45 -3.75 -2.32
N SER A 16 -17.99 -4.85 -2.86
CA SER A 16 -19.38 -5.29 -2.76
C SER A 16 -19.60 -6.46 -1.79
N GLY A 17 -18.64 -6.83 -0.93
CA GLY A 17 -18.80 -7.98 -0.04
C GLY A 17 -18.38 -7.75 1.40
N GLY A 18 -19.35 -7.54 2.29
CA GLY A 18 -19.29 -7.85 3.73
C GLY A 18 -18.25 -7.12 4.62
N GLY A 19 -18.68 -6.71 5.83
CA GLY A 19 -17.81 -6.03 6.80
C GLY A 19 -16.52 -6.79 7.16
N GLN A 20 -16.52 -8.12 7.10
CA GLN A 20 -15.34 -8.95 7.37
C GLN A 20 -14.22 -8.76 6.32
N ARG A 21 -14.55 -8.65 5.02
CA ARG A 21 -13.52 -8.41 3.98
C ARG A 21 -12.92 -7.02 4.10
N LEU A 22 -13.73 -6.02 4.46
CA LEU A 22 -13.25 -4.67 4.75
C LEU A 22 -12.29 -4.67 5.95
N LEU A 23 -12.62 -5.42 7.01
CA LEU A 23 -11.75 -5.55 8.18
C LEU A 23 -10.39 -6.15 7.80
N VAL A 24 -10.40 -7.24 7.00
CA VAL A 24 -9.17 -7.88 6.51
C VAL A 24 -8.37 -6.93 5.62
N ALA A 25 -9.02 -6.18 4.73
CA ALA A 25 -8.36 -5.20 3.87
C ALA A 25 -7.68 -4.08 4.68
N VAL A 26 -8.38 -3.56 5.69
CA VAL A 26 -7.85 -2.52 6.59
C VAL A 26 -6.65 -3.05 7.37
N ILE A 27 -6.77 -4.20 8.03
CA ILE A 27 -5.69 -4.78 8.82
C ILE A 27 -4.47 -5.05 7.94
N SER A 28 -4.65 -5.70 6.80
CA SER A 28 -3.57 -6.02 5.87
C SER A 28 -2.89 -4.74 5.35
N SER A 29 -3.66 -3.71 5.02
CA SER A 29 -3.10 -2.45 4.53
C SER A 29 -2.34 -1.71 5.64
N SER A 30 -2.88 -1.67 6.86
CA SER A 30 -2.19 -1.09 8.01
C SER A 30 -0.86 -1.79 8.30
N VAL A 31 -0.84 -3.12 8.22
CA VAL A 31 0.37 -3.92 8.39
C VAL A 31 1.41 -3.59 7.33
N ILE A 32 1.02 -3.52 6.05
CA ILE A 32 1.93 -3.18 4.95
C ILE A 32 2.54 -1.79 5.16
N TRP A 33 1.70 -0.78 5.44
CA TRP A 33 2.18 0.59 5.66
C TRP A 33 3.05 0.71 6.90
N TRP A 34 2.74 -0.04 7.96
CA TRP A 34 3.58 -0.14 9.15
C TRP A 34 4.96 -0.68 8.82
N PHE A 35 5.06 -1.80 8.09
CA PHE A 35 6.34 -2.38 7.68
C PHE A 35 7.18 -1.43 6.82
N ILE A 36 6.56 -0.71 5.89
CA ILE A 36 7.26 0.32 5.10
C ILE A 36 7.80 1.41 6.04
N GLY A 37 6.98 1.91 6.96
CA GLY A 37 7.40 2.91 7.95
C GLY A 37 8.58 2.46 8.81
N GLN A 38 8.54 1.23 9.32
CA GLN A 38 9.63 0.64 10.12
C GLN A 38 10.91 0.46 9.29
N THR A 39 10.77 0.02 8.03
CA THR A 39 11.91 -0.13 7.11
C THR A 39 12.58 1.21 6.84
N VAL A 40 11.79 2.25 6.59
CA VAL A 40 12.30 3.61 6.37
C VAL A 40 12.99 4.11 7.63
N ALA A 41 12.34 3.97 8.80
CA ALA A 41 12.91 4.38 10.08
C ALA A 41 14.28 3.73 10.31
N ALA A 42 14.39 2.41 10.11
CA ALA A 42 15.65 1.67 10.23
C ALA A 42 16.74 2.14 9.24
N ARG A 43 16.35 2.60 8.04
CA ARG A 43 17.30 3.12 7.05
C ARG A 43 17.80 4.52 7.42
N VAL A 44 16.90 5.41 7.81
CA VAL A 44 17.27 6.79 8.14
C VAL A 44 18.05 6.86 9.46
N SER A 45 17.70 6.06 10.47
CA SER A 45 18.38 6.03 11.78
C SER A 45 19.88 5.69 11.74
N LYS A 46 20.40 5.22 10.59
CA LYS A 46 21.85 5.04 10.37
C LYS A 46 22.59 6.37 10.18
N ARG A 47 21.88 7.50 10.06
CA ARG A 47 22.45 8.83 9.87
C ARG A 47 22.49 9.59 11.21
N PRO A 48 23.56 10.37 11.50
CA PRO A 48 23.71 11.08 12.78
C PRO A 48 22.63 12.13 13.05
N VAL A 49 22.08 12.73 11.99
CA VAL A 49 21.01 13.72 12.06
C VAL A 49 19.95 13.33 11.03
N VAL A 50 18.73 13.07 11.51
CA VAL A 50 17.57 12.74 10.68
C VAL A 50 16.44 13.68 11.04
N GLY A 51 15.94 14.41 10.05
CA GLY A 51 14.70 15.15 10.16
C GLY A 51 13.52 14.38 9.59
N TRP A 52 12.34 14.92 9.86
CA TRP A 52 11.08 14.42 9.29
C TRP A 52 11.07 14.43 7.75
N ARG A 53 11.78 15.40 7.14
CA ARG A 53 11.88 15.53 5.69
C ARG A 53 12.64 14.37 5.06
N GLU A 54 13.73 13.93 5.68
CA GLU A 54 14.57 12.84 5.20
C GLU A 54 13.83 11.50 5.32
N TRP A 55 13.11 11.29 6.43
CA TRP A 55 12.19 10.16 6.59
C TRP A 55 11.10 10.17 5.52
N ALA A 56 10.40 11.30 5.33
CA ALA A 56 9.30 11.41 4.37
C ALA A 56 9.77 11.17 2.94
N ARG A 57 10.96 11.64 2.55
CA ARG A 57 11.50 11.42 1.20
C ARG A 57 11.72 9.94 0.93
N GLU A 58 12.29 9.22 1.89
CA GLU A 58 12.57 7.79 1.76
C GLU A 58 11.30 6.94 1.86
N PHE A 59 10.34 7.37 2.70
CA PHE A 59 9.01 6.79 2.77
C PHE A 59 8.22 6.96 1.47
N VAL A 60 8.24 8.15 0.85
CA VAL A 60 7.57 8.40 -0.43
C VAL A 60 8.15 7.50 -1.52
N PHE A 61 9.48 7.35 -1.59
CA PHE A 61 10.09 6.52 -2.61
C PHE A 61 9.70 5.04 -2.48
N LEU A 62 9.70 4.50 -1.26
CA LEU A 62 9.24 3.12 -1.02
C LEU A 62 7.73 2.95 -1.19
N GLY A 63 6.94 3.93 -0.75
CA GLY A 63 5.50 3.95 -0.91
C GLY A 63 5.06 4.03 -2.38
N LEU A 64 5.81 4.73 -3.23
CA LEU A 64 5.54 4.80 -4.67
C LEU A 64 5.62 3.42 -5.33
N GLY A 65 6.59 2.58 -4.95
CA GLY A 65 6.67 1.20 -5.46
C GLY A 65 5.41 0.40 -5.14
N LEU A 66 4.87 0.53 -3.92
CA LEU A 66 3.62 -0.10 -3.53
C LEU A 66 2.44 0.42 -4.36
N TRP A 67 2.36 1.73 -4.58
CA TRP A 67 1.31 2.34 -5.40
C TRP A 67 1.37 1.91 -6.86
N ILE A 68 2.57 1.86 -7.45
CA ILE A 68 2.77 1.40 -8.83
C ILE A 68 2.37 -0.08 -8.94
N GLY A 69 2.78 -0.92 -7.99
CA GLY A 69 2.39 -2.33 -7.96
C GLY A 69 0.88 -2.51 -7.83
N ALA A 70 0.23 -1.76 -6.94
CA ALA A 70 -1.22 -1.79 -6.75
C ALA A 70 -1.96 -1.33 -8.02
N ALA A 71 -1.56 -0.20 -8.61
CA ALA A 71 -2.14 0.30 -9.85
C ALA A 71 -1.94 -0.69 -11.01
N GLY A 72 -0.73 -1.26 -11.14
CA GLY A 72 -0.43 -2.28 -12.15
C GLY A 72 -1.29 -3.53 -11.98
N ALA A 73 -1.46 -4.02 -10.74
CA ALA A 73 -2.31 -5.17 -10.46
C ALA A 73 -3.79 -4.89 -10.78
N LEU A 74 -4.27 -3.68 -10.50
CA LEU A 74 -5.63 -3.25 -10.89
C LEU A 74 -5.79 -3.18 -12.41
N ILE A 75 -4.81 -2.62 -13.13
CA ILE A 75 -4.83 -2.54 -14.60
C ILE A 75 -4.84 -3.95 -15.20
N ILE A 76 -3.93 -4.83 -14.77
CA ILE A 76 -3.85 -6.21 -15.24
C ILE A 76 -5.15 -6.95 -14.93
N GLY A 77 -5.69 -6.79 -13.72
CA GLY A 77 -6.97 -7.37 -13.34
C GLY A 77 -8.11 -6.89 -14.23
N ALA A 78 -8.17 -5.58 -14.51
CA ALA A 78 -9.18 -4.99 -15.38
C ALA A 78 -9.08 -5.52 -16.83
N VAL A 79 -7.86 -5.62 -17.37
CA VAL A 79 -7.60 -6.21 -18.71
C VAL A 79 -8.00 -7.69 -18.75
N ALA A 80 -7.59 -8.48 -17.75
CA ALA A 80 -7.91 -9.91 -17.68
C ALA A 80 -9.42 -10.19 -17.56
N LEU A 81 -10.16 -9.25 -16.96
CA LEU A 81 -11.62 -9.32 -16.80
C LEU A 81 -12.38 -8.75 -18.01
N GLY A 82 -11.70 -8.28 -19.06
CA GLY A 82 -12.34 -7.73 -20.25
C GLY A 82 -13.04 -6.38 -20.02
N ALA A 83 -12.54 -5.57 -19.08
CA ALA A 83 -13.11 -4.25 -18.79
C ALA A 83 -12.78 -3.18 -19.87
N PHE A 84 -12.01 -3.55 -20.90
CA PHE A 84 -11.56 -2.72 -22.02
C PHE A 84 -11.78 -3.43 -23.35
#